data_AF-A0A958M1H4-F1
#
_entry.id   AF-A0A958M1H4-F1
#
_cell.length_a   1.000
_cell.length_b   1.000
_cell.length_c   1.000
_cell.angle_alpha   90.00
_cell.angle_beta   90.00
_cell.angle_gamma   90.00
#
_symmetry.space_group_name_H-M   'P 1'
#
loop_
_entity.id
_entity.type
_entity.pdbx_description
1 polymer ?
#
loop_
_entity_poly.entity_id
_entity_poly.type
_entity_poly.pdbx_seq_one_letter_code
_entity_poly.pdbx_strand_id
1 'polypeptide(L)'
;MLLVEYFHKLLDKKTIKAFRKTLTTWYMVVRESKLKAFLEISKTIRKYRKNIEAYITSGLTTAVSEGLNNKIKVLKRMGYGYSNETSFMRKILQRCGYLNHLSINTDHFYFTVPNP
;
A
#
# COMPACT_ATOMS: atom_id res chain seq x y z
N MET A 1 -7.56 -6.01 -20.77
CA MET A 1 -7.95 -4.77 -20.03
C MET A 1 -9.20 -4.97 -19.16
N LEU A 2 -10.22 -5.72 -19.59
CA LEU A 2 -11.47 -5.95 -18.83
C LEU A 2 -11.36 -6.64 -17.45
N LEU A 3 -10.51 -7.67 -17.29
CA LEU A 3 -10.43 -8.46 -16.06
C LEU A 3 -9.86 -7.70 -14.85
N VAL A 4 -8.90 -6.81 -15.12
CA VAL A 4 -8.24 -5.99 -14.09
C VAL A 4 -9.18 -4.87 -13.64
N GLU A 5 -9.82 -4.18 -14.58
CA GLU A 5 -10.83 -3.16 -14.27
C GLU A 5 -12.01 -3.73 -13.48
N TYR A 6 -12.48 -4.93 -13.85
CA TYR A 6 -13.54 -5.61 -13.10
C TYR A 6 -13.10 -5.91 -11.66
N PHE A 7 -11.83 -6.29 -11.47
CA PHE A 7 -11.27 -6.54 -10.16
C PHE A 7 -11.15 -5.26 -9.31
N HIS A 8 -10.77 -4.14 -9.91
CA HIS A 8 -10.79 -2.84 -9.20
C HIS A 8 -12.19 -2.45 -8.75
N LYS A 9 -13.21 -2.56 -9.63
CA LYS A 9 -14.61 -2.30 -9.28
C LYS A 9 -15.14 -3.22 -8.17
N LEU A 10 -14.55 -4.41 -8.03
CA LEU A 10 -14.84 -5.36 -6.96
C LEU A 10 -14.26 -4.90 -5.62
N LEU A 11 -13.05 -4.32 -5.62
CA LEU A 11 -12.41 -3.79 -4.41
C LEU A 11 -13.08 -2.50 -3.90
N ASP A 12 -13.76 -1.75 -4.77
CA ASP A 12 -14.49 -0.52 -4.39
C ASP A 12 -15.83 -0.80 -3.66
N LYS A 13 -16.21 -2.06 -3.48
CA LYS A 13 -17.46 -2.40 -2.78
C LYS A 13 -17.34 -2.13 -1.29
N LYS A 14 -18.33 -1.41 -0.72
CA LYS A 14 -18.37 -1.05 0.71
C LYS A 14 -18.98 -2.11 1.64
N THR A 15 -19.52 -3.19 1.08
CA THR A 15 -20.22 -4.23 1.86
C THR A 15 -19.70 -5.61 1.49
N ILE A 16 -19.41 -6.44 2.50
CA ILE A 16 -18.94 -7.81 2.31
C ILE A 16 -19.90 -8.63 1.42
N LYS A 17 -21.21 -8.48 1.60
CA LYS A 17 -22.22 -9.21 0.81
C LYS A 17 -22.12 -8.88 -0.69
N ALA A 18 -22.00 -7.59 -1.03
CA ALA A 18 -21.83 -7.14 -2.39
C ALA A 18 -20.49 -7.61 -2.98
N PHE A 19 -19.41 -7.45 -2.21
CA PHE A 19 -18.07 -7.93 -2.56
C PHE A 19 -18.06 -9.42 -2.91
N ARG A 20 -18.64 -10.27 -2.05
CA ARG A 20 -18.70 -11.72 -2.28
C ARG A 20 -19.45 -12.09 -3.56
N LYS A 21 -20.59 -11.43 -3.84
CA LYS A 21 -21.37 -11.66 -5.06
C LYS A 21 -20.56 -11.30 -6.32
N THR A 22 -19.92 -10.14 -6.30
CA THR A 22 -19.08 -9.69 -7.42
C THR A 22 -17.84 -10.57 -7.58
N LEU A 23 -17.24 -11.03 -6.49
CA LEU A 23 -16.07 -11.93 -6.49
C LEU A 23 -16.38 -13.30 -7.12
N THR A 24 -17.53 -13.89 -6.81
CA THR A 24 -17.97 -15.12 -7.46
C THR A 24 -18.12 -14.92 -8.97
N THR A 25 -18.68 -13.78 -9.39
CA THR A 25 -18.83 -13.44 -10.80
C THR A 25 -17.48 -13.28 -11.48
N TRP A 26 -16.55 -12.57 -10.84
CA TRP A 26 -15.19 -12.41 -11.35
C TRP A 26 -14.46 -13.76 -11.51
N TYR A 27 -14.61 -14.69 -10.55
CA TYR A 27 -14.03 -16.03 -10.70
C TYR A 27 -14.57 -16.79 -11.91
N MET A 28 -15.85 -16.64 -12.25
CA MET A 28 -16.41 -17.25 -13.46
C MET A 28 -15.75 -16.67 -14.71
N VAL A 29 -15.66 -15.34 -14.81
CA VAL A 29 -15.01 -14.66 -15.96
C VAL A 29 -13.53 -15.05 -16.08
N VAL A 30 -12.82 -15.17 -14.97
CA VAL A 30 -11.42 -15.64 -14.96
C VAL A 30 -11.30 -17.07 -15.49
N ARG A 31 -12.19 -17.97 -15.07
CA ARG A 31 -12.18 -19.37 -15.55
C ARG A 31 -12.48 -19.47 -17.05
N GLU A 32 -13.46 -18.71 -17.52
CA GLU A 32 -13.81 -18.63 -18.95
C GLU A 32 -12.66 -18.08 -19.80
N SER A 33 -11.89 -17.12 -19.26
CA SER A 33 -10.76 -16.53 -19.99
C SER A 33 -9.63 -17.53 -20.28
N LYS A 34 -9.54 -18.64 -19.52
CA LYS A 34 -8.46 -19.66 -19.59
C LYS A 34 -7.02 -19.10 -19.50
N LEU A 35 -6.86 -17.85 -19.05
CA LEU A 35 -5.56 -17.21 -18.91
C LEU A 35 -4.85 -17.74 -17.67
N LYS A 36 -3.75 -18.48 -17.87
CA LYS A 36 -2.97 -19.11 -16.79
C LYS A 36 -2.57 -18.13 -15.69
N ALA A 37 -2.12 -16.91 -16.05
CA ALA A 37 -1.76 -15.87 -15.08
C ALA A 37 -2.93 -15.50 -14.16
N PHE A 38 -4.13 -15.30 -14.70
CA PHE A 38 -5.32 -14.95 -13.91
C PHE A 38 -5.84 -16.14 -13.10
N LEU A 39 -5.70 -17.36 -13.61
CA LEU A 39 -6.03 -18.57 -12.85
C LEU A 39 -5.16 -18.69 -11.60
N GLU A 40 -3.85 -18.45 -11.69
CA GLU A 40 -2.96 -18.45 -10.52
C GLU A 40 -3.29 -17.31 -9.54
N ILE A 41 -3.55 -16.11 -10.05
CA ILE A 41 -4.00 -14.97 -9.22
C ILE A 41 -5.30 -15.32 -8.49
N SER A 42 -6.26 -15.98 -9.17
CA SER A 42 -7.53 -16.38 -8.55
C SER A 42 -7.35 -17.36 -7.39
N LYS A 43 -6.39 -18.29 -7.48
CA LYS A 43 -6.06 -19.21 -6.38
C LYS A 43 -5.50 -18.44 -5.19
N THR A 44 -4.61 -17.48 -5.45
CA THR A 44 -4.03 -16.62 -4.41
C THR A 44 -5.11 -15.78 -3.71
N ILE A 45 -5.99 -15.13 -4.48
CA ILE A 45 -7.11 -14.36 -3.91
C ILE A 45 -8.01 -15.26 -3.06
N ARG A 46 -8.27 -16.49 -3.51
CA ARG A 46 -9.07 -17.46 -2.73
C ARG A 46 -8.40 -17.82 -1.41
N LYS A 47 -7.09 -18.03 -1.41
CA LYS A 47 -6.28 -18.31 -0.21
C LYS A 47 -6.35 -17.15 0.80
N TYR A 48 -6.22 -15.91 0.34
CA TYR A 48 -6.16 -14.71 1.18
C TYR A 48 -7.50 -13.97 1.33
N ARG A 49 -8.62 -14.61 0.93
CA ARG A 49 -9.94 -13.96 0.89
C ARG A 49 -10.36 -13.31 2.20
N LYS A 50 -10.07 -13.93 3.35
CA LYS A 50 -10.41 -13.38 4.68
C LYS A 50 -9.74 -12.03 4.91
N ASN A 51 -8.46 -11.89 4.54
CA ASN A 51 -7.70 -10.66 4.67
C ASN A 51 -8.25 -9.57 3.74
N ILE A 52 -8.65 -9.95 2.52
CA ILE A 52 -9.26 -9.03 1.57
C ILE A 52 -10.64 -8.57 2.08
N GLU A 53 -11.46 -9.45 2.65
CA GLU A 53 -12.74 -9.07 3.26
C GLU A 53 -12.55 -8.14 4.48
N ALA A 54 -11.46 -8.34 5.25
CA ALA A 54 -11.09 -7.42 6.32
C ALA A 54 -10.68 -6.04 5.79
N TYR A 55 -9.98 -5.97 4.65
CA TYR A 55 -9.70 -4.72 3.96
C TYR A 55 -10.98 -3.99 3.54
N ILE A 56 -11.94 -4.70 2.95
CA ILE A 56 -13.23 -4.11 2.53
C ILE A 56 -13.99 -3.48 3.70
N THR A 57 -13.87 -4.08 4.88
CA THR A 57 -14.57 -3.60 6.08
C THR A 57 -13.82 -2.45 6.77
N SER A 58 -12.50 -2.53 6.82
CA SER A 58 -11.66 -1.56 7.55
C SER A 58 -11.26 -0.35 6.71
N GLY A 59 -11.18 -0.48 5.39
CA GLY A 59 -10.67 0.55 4.49
C GLY A 59 -9.18 0.88 4.69
N LEU A 60 -8.46 0.08 5.48
CA LEU A 60 -7.05 0.34 5.81
C LEU A 60 -6.16 0.06 4.60
N THR A 61 -5.51 1.11 4.10
CA THR A 61 -4.58 1.00 2.97
C THR A 61 -3.14 0.90 3.45
N THR A 62 -2.27 0.32 2.62
CA THR A 62 -0.82 0.32 2.83
C THR A 62 -0.17 1.65 2.50
N ALA A 63 -0.93 2.66 2.05
CA ALA A 63 -0.41 3.92 1.52
C ALA A 63 0.50 4.65 2.53
N VAL A 64 0.13 4.69 3.82
CA VAL A 64 0.96 5.31 4.86
C VAL A 64 2.29 4.56 5.03
N SER A 65 2.23 3.24 5.08
CA SER A 65 3.42 2.38 5.20
C SER A 65 4.33 2.50 3.97
N GLU A 66 3.76 2.54 2.76
CA GLU A 66 4.48 2.76 1.52
C GLU A 66 5.15 4.14 1.47
N GLY A 67 4.45 5.19 1.91
CA GLY A 67 5.00 6.53 2.03
C GLY A 67 6.22 6.59 2.96
N LEU A 68 6.11 5.95 4.13
CA LEU A 68 7.23 5.83 5.07
C LEU A 68 8.40 5.06 4.47
N ASN A 69 8.13 3.91 3.84
CA ASN A 69 9.15 3.10 3.18
C ASN A 69 9.89 3.88 2.08
N ASN A 70 9.18 4.70 1.31
CA ASN A 70 9.79 5.54 0.29
C ASN A 70 10.68 6.63 0.90
N LYS A 71 10.25 7.30 1.98
CA LYS A 71 11.10 8.27 2.70
C LYS A 71 12.37 7.62 3.24
N ILE A 72 12.27 6.43 3.84
CA ILE A 72 13.42 5.69 4.37
C ILE A 72 14.37 5.29 3.22
N LYS A 73 13.85 4.83 2.08
CA LYS A 73 14.68 4.51 0.90
C LYS A 73 15.41 5.74 0.37
N VAL A 74 14.75 6.89 0.29
CA VAL A 74 15.39 8.16 -0.09
C VAL A 74 16.50 8.52 0.90
N LEU A 75 16.25 8.40 2.20
CA LEU A 75 17.25 8.65 3.23
C LEU A 75 18.49 7.77 3.07
N LYS A 76 18.28 6.46 2.85
CA LYS A 76 19.38 5.52 2.61
C LYS A 76 20.20 5.88 1.37
N ARG A 77 19.55 6.31 0.28
CA ARG A 77 20.24 6.75 -0.96
C ARG A 77 21.06 8.01 -0.76
N MET A 78 20.52 9.01 -0.05
CA MET A 78 21.25 10.27 0.24
C MET A 78 22.48 10.03 1.12
N GLY A 79 22.44 9.05 2.00
CA GLY A 79 23.57 8.69 2.87
C GLY A 79 24.64 7.82 2.21
N TYR A 80 24.49 7.44 0.93
CA TYR A 80 25.40 6.53 0.21
C TYR A 80 25.68 5.19 0.93
N GLY A 81 24.75 4.76 1.79
CA GLY A 81 24.93 3.61 2.68
C GLY A 81 25.40 4.02 4.07
N TYR A 82 24.63 3.64 5.08
CA TYR A 82 24.98 3.86 6.48
C TYR A 82 25.79 2.66 6.98
N SER A 83 27.01 2.90 7.45
CA SER A 83 27.86 1.87 8.08
C SER A 83 27.40 1.53 9.51
N ASN A 84 26.75 2.49 10.18
CA ASN A 84 26.24 2.35 11.55
C ASN A 84 24.71 2.31 11.54
N GLU A 85 24.13 1.17 11.93
CA GLU A 85 22.69 0.95 11.97
C GLU A 85 21.99 1.84 12.99
N THR A 86 22.58 2.07 14.16
CA THR A 86 22.04 2.97 15.19
C THR A 86 21.92 4.40 14.68
N SER A 87 22.91 4.86 13.91
CA SER A 87 22.87 6.17 13.26
C SER A 87 21.73 6.25 12.23
N PHE A 88 21.55 5.20 11.42
CA PHE A 88 20.46 5.14 10.46
C PHE A 88 19.09 5.15 11.14
N MET A 89 18.90 4.36 12.20
CA MET A 89 17.66 4.35 12.99
C MET A 89 17.35 5.73 13.58
N ARG A 90 18.33 6.39 14.19
CA ARG A 90 18.17 7.77 14.72
C ARG A 90 17.76 8.74 13.62
N LYS A 91 18.34 8.60 12.42
CA LYS A 91 18.00 9.43 11.27
C LYS A 91 16.60 9.15 10.73
N ILE A 92 16.14 7.90 10.74
CA ILE A 92 14.74 7.55 10.42
C ILE A 92 13.81 8.19 11.43
N LEU A 93 14.08 8.07 12.74
CA LEU A 93 13.26 8.68 13.78
C LEU A 93 13.22 10.22 13.67
N GLN A 94 14.32 10.84 13.23
CA GLN A 94 14.38 12.28 12.95
C GLN A 94 13.55 12.70 11.72
N ARG A 95 13.53 11.90 10.64
CA ARG A 95 12.93 12.29 9.34
C ARG A 95 11.51 11.77 9.13
N CYS A 96 11.16 10.66 9.78
CA CYS A 96 9.89 9.95 9.62
C CYS A 96 9.17 9.74 10.96
N GLY A 97 9.81 10.05 12.10
CA GLY A 97 9.28 9.85 13.44
C GLY A 97 9.10 11.15 14.23
N TYR A 98 8.90 11.00 15.54
CA TYR A 98 8.51 12.06 16.49
C TYR A 98 9.68 12.93 17.01
N LEU A 99 10.92 12.65 16.60
CA LEU A 99 12.05 13.48 16.99
C LEU A 99 12.00 14.78 16.19
N ASN A 100 11.18 15.73 16.65
CA ASN A 100 11.34 17.14 16.35
C ASN A 100 12.75 17.50 16.81
N HIS A 101 13.66 17.60 15.84
CA HIS A 101 14.95 18.17 16.13
C HIS A 101 14.66 19.64 16.61
N LEU A 102 15.36 20.11 17.64
CA LEU A 102 15.21 21.48 18.17
C LEU A 102 16.34 22.41 17.69
N SER A 103 17.21 21.93 16.80
CA SER A 103 18.55 22.47 16.51
C SER A 103 18.89 22.80 15.03
N ILE A 104 18.01 22.53 14.08
CA ILE A 104 18.12 22.51 12.60
C ILE A 104 16.70 22.58 11.95
N ASN A 105 15.99 23.72 12.01
CA ASN A 105 14.60 23.83 11.49
C ASN A 105 14.44 23.04 10.17
N THR A 106 13.58 22.02 10.13
CA THR A 106 13.41 21.18 8.92
C THR A 106 12.18 21.54 8.09
N ASP A 107 11.46 22.60 8.47
CA ASP A 107 10.15 22.96 7.90
C ASP A 107 10.26 23.23 6.40
N HIS A 108 11.37 23.81 5.96
CA HIS A 108 11.68 24.09 4.56
C HIS A 108 12.01 22.84 3.72
N PHE A 109 12.26 21.68 4.34
CA PHE A 109 12.44 20.42 3.62
C PHE A 109 11.11 19.69 3.35
N TYR A 110 10.00 20.19 3.88
CA TYR A 110 8.66 19.68 3.59
C TYR A 110 8.01 20.55 2.52
N PHE A 111 7.32 19.90 1.57
CA PHE A 111 6.42 20.62 0.66
C PHE A 111 5.24 21.14 1.48
N THR A 112 5.17 22.45 1.68
CA THR A 112 4.01 23.12 2.26
C THR A 112 3.04 23.46 1.14
N VAL A 113 1.76 23.08 1.32
CA VAL A 113 0.70 23.63 0.47
C VAL A 113 0.60 25.11 0.83
N PRO A 114 0.73 26.05 -0.11
CA PRO A 114 0.52 27.45 0.19
C PRO A 114 -0.91 27.58 0.72
N ASN A 115 -1.05 28.18 1.90
CA ASN A 115 -2.37 28.49 2.46
C ASN A 115 -3.06 29.45 1.47
N PRO A 116 -4.36 29.26 1.17
CA PRO A 116 -5.08 30.08 0.21
C PRO A 116 -5.08 31.57 0.59
#